data_AF-A0A5K0WCS1-F1
#
_entry.id   AF-A0A5K0WCS1-F1
#
_cell.length_a   1.000
_cell.length_b   1.000
_cell.length_c   1.000
_cell.angle_alpha   90.00
_cell.angle_beta   90.00
_cell.angle_gamma   90.00
#
_symmetry.space_group_name_H-M   'P 1'
#
loop_
_entity.id
_entity.type
_entity.pdbx_description
1 polymer ?
#
loop_
_entity_poly.entity_id
_entity_poly.type
_entity_poly.pdbx_seq_one_letter_code
_entity_poly.pdbx_strand_id
1 'polypeptide(L)' 'FEVTNRGCCGTGFLELSFFCNHASPLCHDVSSYVFWDSIHPTQRTYSFIFNTSLELALPPLL' A
#
# COMPACT_ATOMS: atom_id res chain seq x y z
N PHE A 1 8.40 -5.03 3.08
CA PHE A 1 7.74 -3.87 3.71
C PHE A 1 8.43 -3.59 5.01
N GLU A 2 8.56 -2.31 5.38
CA GLU A 2 9.18 -1.83 6.61
C GLU A 2 8.13 -1.23 7.56
N VAL A 3 7.11 -0.57 7.00
CA VAL A 3 6.02 0.02 7.78
C VAL A 3 4.70 -0.62 7.39
N THR A 4 4.01 -1.20 8.38
CA THR A 4 2.80 -2.00 8.17
C THR A 4 1.59 -1.51 8.95
N ASN A 5 1.77 -0.56 9.87
CA ASN A 5 0.75 -0.12 10.83
C ASN A 5 0.23 1.31 10.60
N ARG A 6 0.64 1.97 9.51
CA ARG A 6 0.15 3.29 9.08
C ARG A 6 0.38 3.50 7.58
N GLY A 7 -0.35 4.44 7.00
CA GLY A 7 -0.17 4.95 5.65
C GLY A 7 1.08 5.82 5.47
N CYS A 8 1.47 6.01 4.22
CA CYS A 8 2.54 6.94 3.83
C CYS A 8 2.07 8.40 3.80
N CYS A 9 0.77 8.63 3.57
CA CYS A 9 0.19 9.96 3.42
C CYS A 9 -0.20 10.60 4.76
N GLY A 10 0.23 11.84 4.99
CA GLY A 10 -0.07 12.58 6.22
C GLY A 10 0.56 11.95 7.45
N THR A 11 -0.23 11.77 8.50
CA THR A 11 0.15 10.97 9.68
C THR A 11 0.06 9.47 9.41
N GLY A 12 -0.72 9.06 8.41
CA GLY A 12 -0.96 7.69 8.01
C GLY A 12 -2.02 6.95 8.84
N PHE A 13 -2.69 7.64 9.76
CA PHE A 13 -3.64 7.02 10.69
C PHE A 13 -5.10 7.40 10.42
N LEU A 14 -5.33 8.60 9.90
CA LEU A 14 -6.68 9.14 9.67
C LEU A 14 -6.90 9.56 8.23
N GLU A 15 -5.83 9.84 7.51
CA GLU A 15 -5.90 10.36 6.17
C GLU A 15 -6.49 9.31 5.24
N LEU A 16 -7.58 9.69 4.58
CA LEU A 16 -8.25 8.96 3.51
C LEU A 16 -9.00 9.98 2.65
N SER A 17 -9.16 9.69 1.37
CA SER A 17 -9.89 10.58 0.44
C SER A 17 -9.40 12.03 0.55
N PHE A 18 -10.28 13.00 0.83
CA PHE A 18 -9.97 14.42 0.92
C PHE A 18 -8.84 14.77 1.91
N PHE A 19 -8.63 13.96 2.95
CA PHE A 19 -7.58 14.18 3.94
C PHE A 19 -6.19 13.75 3.47
N CYS A 20 -6.09 12.94 2.41
CA CYS A 20 -4.84 12.64 1.73
C CYS A 20 -4.83 13.32 0.35
N ASN A 21 -4.12 14.44 0.23
CA ASN A 21 -4.10 15.26 -0.98
C ASN A 21 -2.69 15.81 -1.28
N HIS A 22 -2.57 16.59 -2.35
CA HIS A 22 -1.28 17.12 -2.81
C HIS A 22 -0.52 18.01 -1.79
N ALA A 23 -1.23 18.56 -0.80
CA ALA A 23 -0.62 19.35 0.27
C ALA A 23 -0.23 18.51 1.49
N SER A 24 -0.61 17.22 1.52
CA SER A 24 -0.28 16.31 2.61
C SER A 24 1.21 15.94 2.55
N PRO A 25 1.90 15.89 3.70
CA PRO A 25 3.27 15.36 3.72
C PRO A 25 3.25 13.89 3.30
N LEU A 26 4.30 13.46 2.60
CA LEU A 26 4.48 12.08 2.15
C LEU A 26 5.73 11.49 2.78
N CYS A 27 5.70 10.18 3.03
CA CYS A 27 6.88 9.42 3.38
C CYS A 27 7.93 9.43 2.25
N HIS A 28 9.19 9.13 2.57
CA HIS A 28 10.29 9.17 1.62
C HIS A 28 10.22 8.08 0.54
N ASP A 29 9.85 6.86 0.93
CA ASP A 29 9.68 5.73 0.03
C ASP A 29 8.31 5.06 0.24
N VAL A 30 7.40 5.32 -0.69
CA VAL A 30 6.04 4.72 -0.67
C VAL A 30 6.12 3.19 -0.77
N SER A 31 7.13 2.64 -1.44
CA SER A 31 7.25 1.21 -1.67
C SER A 31 7.67 0.42 -0.42
N SER A 32 8.16 1.09 0.63
CA SER A 32 8.45 0.44 1.92
C SER A 32 7.21 0.28 2.80
N TYR A 33 6.10 0.98 2.49
CA TYR A 33 4.85 0.95 3.24
C TYR A 33 3.85 -0.06 2.66
N VAL A 34 3.10 -0.73 3.54
CA VAL A 34 1.96 -1.57 3.12
C VAL A 34 0.82 -0.70 2.60
N PHE A 35 0.52 0.41 3.29
CA PHE A 35 -0.62 1.28 2.99
C PHE A 35 -0.18 2.65 2.44
N TRP A 36 -0.92 3.15 1.45
CA TRP A 36 -0.78 4.50 0.91
C TRP A 36 -1.38 5.52 1.88
N ASP A 37 -2.64 5.32 2.26
CA ASP A 37 -3.36 6.13 3.25
C ASP A 37 -3.76 5.23 4.45
N SER A 38 -4.74 5.62 5.26
CA SER A 38 -5.15 4.84 6.44
C SER A 38 -5.73 3.45 6.14
N ILE A 39 -6.20 3.18 4.91
CA ILE A 39 -6.88 1.91 4.57
C ILE A 39 -6.51 1.33 3.20
N HIS A 40 -6.04 2.13 2.24
CA HIS A 40 -5.73 1.67 0.89
C HIS A 40 -4.29 1.17 0.79
N PRO A 41 -4.04 -0.02 0.22
CA PRO A 41 -2.70 -0.52 -0.04
C PRO A 41 -1.88 0.36 -1.01
N THR A 42 -0.56 0.32 -0.88
CA THR A 42 0.34 0.89 -1.90
C THR A 42 0.31 0.07 -3.18
N GLN A 43 0.78 0.66 -4.29
CA GLN A 43 0.92 -0.06 -5.56
C GLN A 43 1.75 -1.35 -5.39
N ARG A 44 2.85 -1.30 -4.63
CA ARG A 44 3.69 -2.49 -4.36
C ARG A 44 2.88 -3.59 -3.66
N THR A 45 2.07 -3.23 -2.68
CA THR A 45 1.20 -4.18 -1.98
C THR A 45 0.15 -4.76 -2.92
N TYR A 46 -0.48 -3.96 -3.78
CA TYR A 46 -1.40 -4.48 -4.79
C TYR A 46 -0.73 -5.44 -5.77
N SER A 47 0.47 -5.11 -6.28
CA SER A 47 1.23 -6.01 -7.15
C SER A 47 1.57 -7.33 -6.46
N PHE A 48 1.95 -7.26 -5.18
CA PHE A 48 2.22 -8.46 -4.38
C PHE A 48 0.96 -9.33 -4.25
N ILE A 49 -0.17 -8.75 -3.81
CA ILE A 49 -1.45 -9.47 -3.66
C ILE A 49 -1.87 -10.11 -4.98
N PHE A 50 -1.80 -9.37 -6.09
CA PHE A 50 -2.17 -9.87 -7.40
C PHE A 50 -1.29 -11.05 -7.83
N ASN A 51 0.04 -10.92 -7.74
CA ASN A 51 0.96 -11.99 -8.11
C ASN A 51 0.77 -13.25 -7.25
N THR A 52 0.63 -13.08 -5.93
CA THR A 52 0.32 -14.20 -5.03
C THR A 52 -1.03 -14.83 -5.36
N SER A 53 -2.03 -14.03 -5.73
CA SER A 53 -3.34 -14.57 -6.12
C SER A 53 -3.27 -15.37 -7.42
N LEU A 54 -2.43 -14.93 -8.38
CA LEU A 54 -2.18 -15.69 -9.60
C LEU A 54 -1.49 -17.03 -9.32
N GLU A 55 -0.48 -17.04 -8.45
CA GLU A 55 0.22 -18.28 -8.05
C GLU A 55 -0.69 -19.27 -7.34
N LEU A 56 -1.70 -18.79 -6.60
CA LEU A 56 -2.68 -19.64 -5.94
C LEU A 56 -3.78 -20.14 -6.90
N ALA A 57 -4.22 -19.28 -7.82
CA ALA A 57 -5.32 -19.59 -8.74
C ALA A 57 -4.87 -20.46 -9.93
N LEU A 58 -3.60 -20.32 -10.35
CA LEU A 58 -3.01 -21.14 -11.38
C LEU A 58 -2.23 -22.26 -10.68
N PRO A 59 -2.66 -23.54 -10.74
CA PRO A 59 -1.78 -24.63 -10.32
C PRO A 59 -0.46 -24.47 -11.09
N PRO A 60 0.70 -24.76 -10.47
CA PRO A 60 1.97 -24.64 -11.14
C PRO A 60 1.86 -25.38 -12.47
N LEU A 61 1.91 -24.63 -13.57
CA LEU A 61 2.04 -25.19 -14.90
C LEU A 61 3.50 -25.62 -15.06
N LEU A 62 3.87 -26.65 -14.28
CA LEU A 62 4.99 -27.55 -14.49
C LEU A 62 4.70 -28.89 -13.80
#